data_AF-X1BJE7-F1
#
_entry.id   AF-X1BJE7-F1
#
_cell.length_a   1.000
_cell.length_b   1.000
_cell.length_c   1.000
_cell.angle_alpha   90.00
_cell.angle_beta   90.00
_cell.angle_gamma   90.00
#
_symmetry.space_group_name_H-M   'P 1'
#
loop_
_entity.id
_entity.type
_entity.pdbx_description
1 polymer ?
#
loop_
_entity_poly.entity_id
_entity_poly.type
_entity_poly.pdbx_seq_one_letter_code
_entity_poly.pdbx_strand_id
1 'polypeptide(L)'
;MAWLSGWAKRVKLTIDQNDIDAALSDFPILVYVSASSGHSSKDISCVFDELTTNDNRKKIAVTLGEDTECYVEIEKWDDANEQAWLWVKVPDIADDANTDLYLYYDSSHADNDTYVGDTNDEVAENVWDSNFKAVYHMRDGAD
;
A
#
# COMPACT_ATOMS: atom_id res chain seq x y z
N MET A 1 -7.06 11.62 17.75
CA MET A 1 -6.92 10.69 16.61
C MET A 1 -7.20 11.49 15.36
N ALA A 2 -6.14 12.08 14.81
CA ALA A 2 -6.21 12.75 13.53
C ALA A 2 -6.36 11.67 12.43
N TRP A 3 -7.16 11.99 11.42
CA TRP A 3 -7.25 11.22 10.19
C TRP A 3 -6.61 12.06 9.10
N LEU A 4 -6.11 11.40 8.05
CA LEU A 4 -5.72 12.10 6.85
C LEU A 4 -6.94 12.89 6.31
N SER A 5 -6.77 14.20 6.17
CA SER A 5 -7.89 15.11 5.88
C SER A 5 -8.54 14.76 4.54
N GLY A 6 -9.87 14.70 4.53
CA GLY A 6 -10.65 14.44 3.30
C GLY A 6 -11.04 12.98 3.06
N TRP A 7 -10.46 12.02 3.79
CA TRP A 7 -10.73 10.60 3.61
C TRP A 7 -11.88 10.09 4.49
N ALA A 8 -12.82 9.32 3.92
CA ALA A 8 -13.97 8.80 4.65
C ALA A 8 -13.78 7.43 5.33
N LYS A 9 -12.88 6.58 4.82
CA LYS A 9 -12.64 5.23 5.37
C LYS A 9 -11.16 4.91 5.49
N ARG A 10 -10.82 4.02 6.42
CA ARG A 10 -9.47 3.46 6.57
C ARG A 10 -9.46 2.07 7.17
N VAL A 11 -8.46 1.28 6.82
CA VAL A 11 -8.10 0.03 7.50
C VAL A 11 -6.73 0.20 8.14
N LYS A 12 -6.61 -0.21 9.41
CA LYS A 12 -5.31 -0.33 10.08
C LYS A 12 -4.57 -1.58 9.61
N LEU A 13 -3.32 -1.43 9.20
CA LEU A 13 -2.38 -2.50 8.90
C LEU A 13 -1.28 -2.50 9.98
N THR A 14 -0.79 -3.67 10.35
CA THR A 14 0.26 -3.79 11.38
C THR A 14 1.36 -4.66 10.82
N ILE A 15 2.58 -4.12 10.82
CA ILE A 15 3.82 -4.87 10.61
C ILE A 15 4.24 -5.36 12.00
N ASP A 16 4.30 -6.69 12.17
CA ASP A 16 4.75 -7.30 13.42
C ASP A 16 6.27 -7.16 13.54
N GLN A 17 6.74 -6.64 14.67
CA GLN A 17 8.19 -6.52 14.89
C GLN A 17 8.89 -7.89 14.90
N ASN A 18 8.18 -8.97 15.22
CA ASN A 18 8.76 -10.32 15.16
C ASN A 18 9.07 -10.80 13.73
N ASP A 19 8.55 -10.13 12.70
CA ASP A 19 8.84 -10.41 11.29
C ASP A 19 10.05 -9.59 10.78
N ILE A 20 10.67 -8.77 11.64
CA ILE A 20 11.74 -7.82 11.32
C ILE A 20 12.98 -8.10 12.19
N ASP A 21 14.10 -8.44 11.56
CA ASP A 21 15.34 -8.79 12.28
C ASP A 21 16.17 -7.56 12.71
N ALA A 22 15.92 -6.40 12.11
CA ALA A 22 16.58 -5.12 12.39
C ALA A 22 15.75 -3.95 11.86
N ALA A 23 15.83 -2.79 12.51
CA ALA A 23 15.11 -1.60 12.08
C ALA A 23 15.42 -1.24 10.61
N LEU A 24 14.37 -0.89 9.85
CA LEU A 24 14.45 -0.56 8.43
C LEU A 24 14.01 0.89 8.21
N SER A 25 14.67 1.57 7.27
CA SER A 25 14.31 2.94 6.89
C SER A 25 14.09 3.02 5.39
N ASP A 26 13.09 3.81 4.97
CA ASP A 26 12.75 4.04 3.57
C ASP A 26 12.55 2.73 2.78
N PHE A 27 11.93 1.73 3.42
CA PHE A 27 11.91 0.37 2.92
C PHE A 27 10.58 0.03 2.21
N PRO A 28 10.62 -0.52 0.98
CA PRO A 28 9.42 -0.99 0.29
C PRO A 28 8.85 -2.26 0.93
N ILE A 29 7.57 -2.21 1.33
CA ILE A 29 6.81 -3.34 1.84
C ILE A 29 5.65 -3.63 0.89
N LEU A 30 5.46 -4.90 0.54
CA LEU A 30 4.28 -5.34 -0.20
C LEU A 30 3.07 -5.44 0.73
N VAL A 31 2.08 -4.59 0.49
CA VAL A 31 0.73 -4.68 1.05
C VAL A 31 -0.15 -5.41 0.05
N TYR A 32 -0.41 -6.69 0.32
CA TYR A 32 -1.38 -7.48 -0.43
C TYR A 32 -2.78 -7.22 0.13
N VAL A 33 -3.71 -6.72 -0.68
CA VAL A 33 -5.10 -6.41 -0.30
C VAL A 33 -6.01 -7.48 -0.85
N SER A 34 -6.66 -8.25 0.03
CA SER A 34 -7.62 -9.30 -0.32
C SER A 34 -8.44 -9.73 0.91
N ALA A 35 -9.28 -10.76 0.76
CA ALA A 35 -9.96 -11.41 1.87
C ALA A 35 -9.03 -12.20 2.82
N SER A 36 -7.75 -12.38 2.46
CA SER A 36 -6.74 -13.05 3.28
C SER A 36 -5.37 -12.39 3.09
N SER A 37 -5.16 -11.29 3.79
CA SER A 37 -3.97 -10.45 3.70
C SER A 37 -2.98 -10.68 4.84
N GLY A 38 -1.69 -10.66 4.48
CA GLY A 38 -0.58 -10.82 5.43
C GLY A 38 -0.55 -12.18 6.12
N HIS A 39 0.35 -12.32 7.10
CA HIS A 39 0.54 -13.57 7.86
C HIS A 39 -0.66 -13.94 8.76
N SER A 40 -1.50 -12.96 9.11
CA SER A 40 -2.69 -13.15 9.94
C SER A 40 -3.97 -13.47 9.15
N SER A 41 -3.89 -13.59 7.82
CA SER A 41 -5.04 -13.83 6.94
C SER A 41 -6.19 -12.85 7.18
N LYS A 42 -5.84 -11.58 7.39
CA LYS A 42 -6.82 -10.54 7.69
C LYS A 42 -7.64 -10.23 6.44
N ASP A 43 -8.96 -10.22 6.58
CA ASP A 43 -9.85 -9.74 5.53
C ASP A 43 -9.83 -8.21 5.47
N ILE A 44 -9.35 -7.69 4.34
CA ILE A 44 -9.39 -6.27 3.99
C ILE A 44 -9.99 -6.04 2.60
N SER A 45 -10.80 -6.98 2.09
CA SER A 45 -11.41 -6.84 0.76
C SER A 45 -12.54 -5.79 0.72
N CYS A 46 -12.97 -5.28 1.88
CA CYS A 46 -13.93 -4.17 1.98
C CYS A 46 -13.47 -2.87 1.27
N VAL A 47 -12.20 -2.78 0.88
CA VAL A 47 -11.69 -1.72 0.00
C VAL A 47 -12.31 -1.80 -1.40
N PHE A 48 -12.48 -3.01 -1.94
CA PHE A 48 -13.09 -3.24 -3.25
C PHE A 48 -14.60 -2.96 -3.24
N ASP A 49 -15.30 -3.25 -2.13
CA ASP A 49 -16.71 -2.87 -1.95
C ASP A 49 -16.94 -1.34 -2.02
N GLU A 50 -15.94 -0.55 -1.62
CA GLU A 50 -16.00 0.91 -1.69
C GLU A 50 -15.55 1.46 -3.04
N LEU A 51 -14.44 0.95 -3.60
CA LEU A 51 -13.88 1.50 -4.84
C LEU A 51 -14.54 0.95 -6.09
N THR A 52 -15.06 -0.28 -6.07
CA THR A 52 -15.98 -0.92 -7.04
C THR A 52 -15.51 -1.04 -8.50
N THR A 53 -14.35 -0.49 -8.85
CA THR A 53 -13.79 -0.50 -10.20
C THR A 53 -12.28 -0.31 -10.17
N ASN A 54 -11.58 -0.83 -11.19
CA ASN A 54 -10.16 -0.56 -11.40
C ASN A 54 -9.85 0.93 -11.63
N ASP A 55 -10.81 1.73 -12.12
CA ASP A 55 -10.60 3.16 -12.37
C ASP A 55 -10.40 3.94 -11.06
N ASN A 56 -10.96 3.45 -9.95
CA ASN A 56 -10.85 4.07 -8.63
C ASN A 56 -9.61 3.61 -7.83
N ARG A 57 -8.72 2.80 -8.40
CA ARG A 57 -7.54 2.22 -7.69
C ARG A 57 -6.57 3.27 -7.10
N LYS A 58 -6.54 4.49 -7.64
CA LYS A 58 -5.72 5.60 -7.12
C LYS A 58 -6.42 6.43 -6.05
N LYS A 59 -7.68 6.12 -5.73
CA LYS A 59 -8.43 6.73 -4.62
C LYS A 59 -8.13 6.03 -3.31
N ILE A 60 -6.83 5.92 -3.02
CA ILE A 60 -6.27 5.38 -1.80
C ILE A 60 -5.15 6.29 -1.28
N ALA A 61 -4.82 6.15 0.00
CA ALA A 61 -3.58 6.66 0.57
C ALA A 61 -3.07 5.68 1.62
N VAL A 62 -1.75 5.58 1.79
CA VAL A 62 -1.17 4.82 2.89
C VAL A 62 -0.40 5.78 3.77
N THR A 63 -0.64 5.75 5.08
CA THR A 63 0.14 6.55 6.04
C THR A 63 0.90 5.69 7.01
N LEU A 64 2.10 6.14 7.40
CA LEU A 64 2.74 5.74 8.65
C LEU A 64 2.18 6.61 9.77
N GLY A 65 1.61 5.99 10.81
CA GLY A 65 0.91 6.76 11.84
C GLY A 65 -0.30 7.53 11.27
N GLU A 66 -0.61 8.71 11.82
CA GLU A 66 -1.87 9.40 11.52
C GLU A 66 -1.80 10.38 10.33
N ASP A 67 -0.62 10.86 9.95
CA ASP A 67 -0.47 12.04 9.07
C ASP A 67 0.64 11.96 8.02
N THR A 68 1.53 10.96 8.09
CA THR A 68 2.66 10.84 7.15
C THR A 68 2.31 9.92 6.00
N GLU A 69 1.89 10.48 4.86
CA GLU A 69 1.65 9.72 3.62
C GLU A 69 2.94 9.07 3.11
N CYS A 70 2.80 7.83 2.63
CA CYS A 70 3.84 7.00 2.05
C CYS A 70 3.62 6.91 0.54
N TYR A 71 4.71 6.86 -0.23
CA TYR A 71 4.62 6.56 -1.65
C TYR A 71 4.16 5.12 -1.88
N VAL A 72 3.30 4.94 -2.88
CA VAL A 72 2.68 3.67 -3.24
C VAL A 72 2.82 3.43 -4.74
N GLU A 73 3.30 2.25 -5.10
CA GLU A 73 3.19 1.69 -6.44
C GLU A 73 2.10 0.62 -6.44
N ILE A 74 1.16 0.75 -7.36
CA ILE A 74 0.16 -0.25 -7.70
C ILE A 74 0.81 -1.20 -8.71
N GLU A 75 1.38 -2.31 -8.23
CA GLU A 75 1.88 -3.38 -9.11
C GLU A 75 0.73 -4.03 -9.87
N LYS A 76 -0.38 -4.28 -9.16
CA LYS A 76 -1.59 -4.85 -9.73
C LYS A 76 -2.82 -4.45 -8.92
N TRP A 77 -3.90 -4.13 -9.64
CA TRP A 77 -5.24 -3.97 -9.10
C TRP A 77 -6.24 -4.81 -9.91
N ASP A 78 -6.94 -5.72 -9.24
CA ASP A 78 -7.92 -6.62 -9.83
C ASP A 78 -9.19 -6.60 -8.98
N ASP A 79 -10.06 -5.63 -9.27
CA ASP A 79 -11.32 -5.42 -8.56
C ASP A 79 -12.26 -6.64 -8.67
N ALA A 80 -12.27 -7.29 -9.84
CA ALA A 80 -13.16 -8.44 -10.10
C ALA A 80 -12.82 -9.66 -9.22
N ASN A 81 -11.54 -9.83 -8.87
CA ASN A 81 -11.08 -10.89 -7.97
C ASN A 81 -10.83 -10.39 -6.53
N GLU A 82 -11.10 -9.11 -6.25
CA GLU A 82 -10.82 -8.46 -4.96
C GLU A 82 -9.38 -8.64 -4.50
N GLN A 83 -8.42 -8.39 -5.40
CA GLN A 83 -6.98 -8.55 -5.14
C GLN A 83 -6.17 -7.35 -5.62
N ALA A 84 -5.26 -6.84 -4.78
CA ALA A 84 -4.28 -5.84 -5.17
C ALA A 84 -2.92 -6.07 -4.52
N TRP A 85 -1.87 -5.68 -5.24
CA TRP A 85 -0.48 -5.71 -4.81
C TRP A 85 0.03 -4.28 -4.81
N LEU A 86 0.26 -3.75 -3.61
CA LEU A 86 0.69 -2.37 -3.40
C LEU A 86 2.07 -2.38 -2.77
N TRP A 87 3.08 -1.84 -3.46
CA TRP A 87 4.38 -1.59 -2.83
C TRP A 87 4.34 -0.25 -2.14
N VAL A 88 4.56 -0.23 -0.83
CA VAL A 88 4.51 0.96 0.00
C VAL A 88 5.90 1.24 0.55
N LYS A 89 6.45 2.42 0.31
CA LYS A 89 7.70 2.85 0.94
C LYS A 89 7.42 3.33 2.36
N VAL A 90 7.79 2.52 3.35
CA VAL A 90 7.59 2.85 4.76
C VAL A 90 8.82 3.60 5.29
N PRO A 91 8.68 4.84 5.81
CA PRO A 91 9.82 5.65 6.24
C PRO A 91 10.65 5.03 7.38
N ASP A 92 9.98 4.37 8.32
CA ASP A 92 10.56 3.77 9.52
C ASP A 92 9.75 2.53 9.93
N ILE A 93 10.43 1.39 10.05
CA ILE A 93 9.91 0.13 10.59
C ILE A 93 10.79 -0.25 11.77
N ALA A 94 10.20 -0.24 12.96
CA ALA A 94 10.88 -0.62 14.19
C ALA A 94 11.04 -2.14 14.32
N ASP A 95 12.12 -2.56 14.99
CA ASP A 95 12.44 -3.95 15.35
C ASP A 95 12.16 -4.27 16.83
N ASP A 96 11.67 -3.30 17.59
CA ASP A 96 11.33 -3.46 19.02
C ASP A 96 9.85 -3.19 19.33
N ALA A 97 9.07 -2.74 18.34
CA ALA A 97 7.65 -2.47 18.45
C ALA A 97 6.93 -2.61 17.10
N ASN A 98 5.66 -3.00 17.15
CA ASN A 98 4.84 -3.10 15.95
C ASN A 98 4.73 -1.74 15.26
N THR A 99 4.83 -1.75 13.92
CA THR A 99 4.67 -0.55 13.11
C THR A 99 3.26 -0.52 12.51
N ASP A 100 2.53 0.56 12.75
CA ASP A 100 1.15 0.71 12.30
C ASP A 100 1.05 1.61 11.07
N LEU A 101 0.42 1.09 10.02
CA LEU A 101 0.05 1.82 8.82
C LEU A 101 -1.47 1.95 8.73
N TYR A 102 -1.94 2.92 7.96
CA TYR A 102 -3.36 3.06 7.64
C TYR A 102 -3.55 3.17 6.13
N LEU A 103 -4.32 2.25 5.57
CA LEU A 103 -4.80 2.32 4.19
C LEU A 103 -6.13 3.07 4.19
N TYR A 104 -6.13 4.30 3.71
CA TYR A 104 -7.31 5.10 3.44
C TYR A 104 -7.85 4.80 2.04
N TYR A 105 -9.16 4.87 1.89
CA TYR A 105 -9.86 4.59 0.63
C TYR A 105 -11.23 5.28 0.63
N ASP A 106 -11.60 5.87 -0.50
CA ASP A 106 -12.84 6.65 -0.64
C ASP A 106 -13.14 6.89 -2.12
N SER A 107 -14.21 6.30 -2.65
CA SER A 107 -14.60 6.43 -4.05
C SER A 107 -14.95 7.88 -4.46
N SER A 108 -15.29 8.73 -3.49
CA SER A 108 -15.62 10.13 -3.70
C SER A 108 -14.41 11.06 -3.68
N HIS A 109 -13.26 10.59 -3.20
CA HIS A 109 -12.02 11.36 -3.19
C HIS A 109 -11.45 11.52 -4.60
N ALA A 110 -10.62 12.55 -4.81
CA ALA A 110 -9.83 12.65 -6.03
C ALA A 110 -8.72 11.58 -6.03
N ASP A 111 -8.20 11.25 -7.22
CA ASP A 111 -7.05 10.37 -7.33
C ASP A 111 -5.84 10.97 -6.60
N ASN A 112 -5.12 10.14 -5.84
CA ASN A 112 -3.94 10.56 -5.10
C ASN A 112 -2.68 10.47 -5.96
N ASP A 113 -2.65 11.20 -7.09
CA ASP A 113 -1.53 11.16 -8.04
C ASP A 113 -0.21 11.71 -7.46
N THR A 114 -0.24 12.34 -6.28
CA THR A 114 0.96 12.81 -5.59
C THR A 114 1.76 11.67 -4.95
N TYR A 115 1.08 10.65 -4.44
CA TYR A 115 1.70 9.55 -3.69
C TYR A 115 1.43 8.16 -4.27
N VAL A 116 0.46 8.01 -5.18
CA VAL A 116 0.02 6.71 -5.69
C VAL A 116 0.14 6.67 -7.21
N GLY A 117 0.88 5.69 -7.73
CA GLY A 117 1.06 5.48 -9.18
C GLY A 117 0.97 4.04 -9.59
N ASP A 118 0.68 3.81 -10.86
CA ASP A 118 0.83 2.51 -11.49
C ASP A 118 2.31 2.24 -11.79
N THR A 119 2.68 0.98 -12.03
CA THR A 119 4.05 0.65 -12.47
C THR A 119 4.47 1.49 -13.68
N ASN A 120 5.68 2.06 -13.62
CA ASN A 120 6.29 3.01 -14.57
C ASN A 120 5.78 4.47 -14.51
N ASP A 121 4.88 4.81 -13.57
CA ASP A 121 4.60 6.22 -13.27
C ASP A 121 5.77 6.84 -12.49
N GLU A 122 6.05 8.13 -12.70
CA GLU A 122 7.11 8.87 -11.97
C GLU A 122 6.92 8.82 -10.45
N VAL A 123 5.66 8.81 -9.99
CA VAL A 123 5.35 8.69 -8.56
C VAL A 123 5.73 7.31 -8.00
N ALA A 124 5.56 6.24 -8.78
CA ALA A 124 5.93 4.87 -8.37
C ALA A 124 7.45 4.72 -8.21
N GLU A 125 8.26 5.46 -8.98
CA GLU A 125 9.72 5.48 -8.81
C GLU A 125 10.13 5.94 -7.40
N ASN A 126 9.33 6.76 -6.71
CA ASN A 126 9.63 7.21 -5.34
C ASN A 126 9.51 6.11 -4.29
N VAL A 127 8.87 4.97 -4.63
CA VAL A 127 8.82 3.80 -3.76
C VAL A 127 10.20 3.15 -3.64
N TRP A 128 10.96 3.15 -4.72
CA TRP A 128 12.23 2.44 -4.82
C TRP A 128 13.40 3.40 -4.60
N ASP A 129 14.26 3.10 -3.62
CA ASP A 129 15.43 3.94 -3.38
C ASP A 129 16.49 3.85 -4.51
N SER A 130 17.52 4.70 -4.42
CA SER A 130 18.61 4.74 -5.40
C SER A 130 19.49 3.47 -5.46
N ASN A 131 19.34 2.56 -4.49
CA ASN A 131 20.05 1.29 -4.45
C ASN A 131 19.38 0.24 -5.36
N PHE A 132 18.07 0.37 -5.65
CA PHE A 132 17.42 -0.43 -6.67
C PHE A 132 17.92 -0.02 -8.07
N LYS A 133 18.63 -0.93 -8.75
CA LYS A 133 19.17 -0.68 -10.11
C LYS A 133 18.17 -1.00 -11.21
N ALA A 134 17.18 -1.84 -10.89
CA ALA A 134 16.01 -2.14 -11.70
C ALA A 134 14.96 -2.80 -10.82
N VAL A 135 13.68 -2.57 -11.14
CA VAL A 135 12.53 -3.25 -10.55
C VAL A 135 11.83 -3.98 -11.68
N TYR A 136 11.68 -5.29 -11.54
CA TYR A 136 11.03 -6.14 -12.54
C TYR A 136 9.91 -6.93 -11.89
N HIS A 137 8.67 -6.55 -12.18
CA HIS A 137 7.49 -7.35 -11.85
C HIS A 137 7.29 -8.40 -12.93
N MET A 138 7.82 -9.61 -12.70
CA MET A 138 7.70 -10.70 -13.65
C MET A 138 6.27 -11.24 -13.63
N ARG A 139 5.55 -11.09 -14.74
CA ARG A 139 4.28 -11.78 -14.91
C ARG A 139 4.53 -13.28 -15.04
N ASP A 140 3.79 -14.08 -14.28
CA ASP A 140 3.72 -15.52 -14.51
C ASP A 140 2.94 -15.78 -15.81
N GLY A 141 3.68 -15.83 -16.92
CA GLY A 141 3.20 -16.29 -18.21
C GLY A 141 4.18 -17.31 -18.76
N ALA A 142 3.80 -18.59 -18.76
CA ALA A 142 4.36 -19.52 -19.72
C ALA A 142 3.91 -19.05 -21.11
N ASP A 143 4.86 -18.94 -22.03
CA ASP A 143 4.59 -18.79 -23.47
C ASP A 143 3.59 -19.86 -23.99
#